data_AF-A0A964DD46-F1
#
_entry.id   AF-A0A964DD46-F1
#
_cell.length_a   1.000
_cell.length_b   1.000
_cell.length_c   1.000
_cell.angle_alpha   90.00
_cell.angle_beta   90.00
_cell.angle_gamma   90.00
#
_symmetry.space_group_name_H-M   'P 1'
#
loop_
_entity.id
_entity.type
_entity.pdbx_description
1 polymer ?
#
loop_
_entity_poly.entity_id
_entity_poly.type
_entity_poly.pdbx_seq_one_letter_code
_entity_poly.pdbx_strand_id
1 'polypeptide(L)'
;MDIASIRRRIEYLIQVDSSLYASALLNSGCSCARCGWCCRYNFDIRITKDISRPSNAISIFPEDIRRIIKGTGNEWNKIALPDIYSCLSDGDNIWVIGWILKRNDAGDCVFYRGGSCAIYKYRPMICRCYPFFMDEKGLDIMHCEGGKDKIAEEIADQAGLLLKRYEIKKLQSYISILSQLKDKLDIANLCSLPEDYSGNFLVCDNEGISLRRLL
;
A
#
# COMPACT_ATOMS: atom_id res chain seq x y z
N MET A 1 5.17 -14.96 9.60
CA MET A 1 6.13 -14.98 8.48
C MET A 1 7.48 -14.50 9.02
N ASP A 2 8.52 -15.31 8.97
CA ASP A 2 9.86 -14.93 9.47
C ASP A 2 10.73 -14.27 8.37
N ILE A 3 11.80 -13.58 8.79
CA ILE A 3 12.73 -12.85 7.89
C ILE A 3 13.37 -13.78 6.84
N ALA A 4 13.69 -15.02 7.18
CA ALA A 4 14.34 -15.94 6.24
C ALA A 4 13.37 -16.36 5.12
N SER A 5 12.10 -16.59 5.45
CA SER A 5 11.05 -16.85 4.47
C SER A 5 10.86 -15.67 3.52
N ILE A 6 10.84 -14.43 4.04
CA ILE A 6 10.73 -13.22 3.22
C ILE A 6 11.93 -13.08 2.27
N ARG A 7 13.15 -13.33 2.75
CA ARG A 7 14.36 -13.29 1.92
C ARG A 7 14.30 -14.28 0.76
N ARG A 8 13.90 -15.53 1.01
CA ARG A 8 13.70 -16.52 -0.05
C ARG A 8 12.67 -16.08 -1.08
N ARG A 9 11.58 -15.45 -0.65
CA ARG A 9 10.57 -14.92 -1.57
C ARG A 9 11.13 -13.78 -2.43
N ILE A 10 11.92 -12.89 -1.86
CA ILE A 10 12.61 -11.83 -2.61
C ILE A 10 13.56 -12.42 -3.65
N GLU A 11 14.40 -13.39 -3.27
CA GLU A 11 15.33 -14.07 -4.17
C GLU A 11 14.61 -14.73 -5.35
N TYR A 12 13.52 -15.44 -5.06
CA TYR A 12 12.65 -16.02 -6.09
C TYR A 12 12.08 -14.94 -7.02
N LEU A 13 11.52 -13.86 -6.47
CA LEU A 13 10.94 -12.78 -7.27
C LEU A 13 12.00 -12.13 -8.15
N ILE A 14 13.23 -11.94 -7.68
CA ILE A 14 14.34 -11.40 -8.47
C ILE A 14 14.62 -12.25 -9.70
N GLN A 15 14.63 -13.58 -9.55
CA GLN A 15 14.94 -14.53 -10.63
C GLN A 15 13.80 -14.73 -11.62
N VAL A 16 12.55 -14.66 -11.16
CA VAL A 16 11.37 -14.86 -12.01
C VAL A 16 11.23 -13.77 -13.07
N ASP A 17 11.01 -14.15 -14.33
CA ASP A 17 10.71 -13.20 -15.39
C ASP A 17 9.35 -12.52 -15.17
N SER A 18 9.30 -11.19 -15.34
CA SER A 18 8.06 -10.42 -15.15
C SER A 18 6.99 -10.71 -16.22
N SER A 19 7.37 -11.26 -17.37
CA SER A 19 6.44 -11.68 -18.44
C SER A 19 5.45 -12.76 -17.97
N LEU A 20 5.79 -13.53 -16.92
CA LEU A 20 4.86 -14.46 -16.29
C LEU A 20 3.60 -13.75 -15.77
N TYR A 21 3.74 -12.50 -15.32
CA TYR A 21 2.63 -11.69 -14.87
C TYR A 21 1.91 -11.01 -16.04
N ALA A 22 2.63 -10.64 -17.10
CA ALA A 22 2.05 -9.97 -18.28
C ALA A 22 0.93 -10.80 -18.92
N SER A 23 1.11 -12.12 -19.05
CA SER A 23 0.07 -13.01 -19.58
C SER A 23 -1.21 -13.00 -18.73
N ALA A 24 -1.08 -13.04 -17.41
CA ALA A 24 -2.21 -12.98 -16.50
C ALA A 24 -2.89 -11.59 -16.53
N LEU A 25 -2.11 -10.53 -16.68
CA LEU A 25 -2.62 -9.16 -16.85
C LEU A 25 -3.39 -9.00 -18.17
N LEU A 26 -2.90 -9.55 -19.27
CA LEU A 26 -3.59 -9.56 -20.57
C LEU A 26 -4.93 -10.28 -20.49
N ASN A 27 -4.94 -11.43 -19.82
CA ASN A 27 -6.14 -12.24 -19.64
C ASN A 27 -7.13 -11.65 -18.63
N SER A 28 -6.72 -10.68 -17.81
CA SER A 28 -7.60 -10.02 -16.83
C SER A 28 -8.72 -9.22 -17.47
N GLY A 29 -8.55 -8.76 -18.72
CA GLY A 29 -9.51 -7.90 -19.41
C GLY A 29 -9.68 -6.52 -18.78
N CYS A 30 -8.76 -6.08 -17.91
CA CYS A 30 -8.89 -4.84 -17.17
C CYS A 30 -7.75 -3.86 -17.45
N SER A 31 -8.10 -2.62 -17.76
CA SER A 31 -7.19 -1.48 -17.81
C SER A 31 -7.81 -0.28 -17.08
N CYS A 32 -6.96 0.64 -16.61
CA CYS A 32 -7.42 1.78 -15.82
C CYS A 32 -8.15 2.81 -16.71
N ALA A 33 -9.47 2.90 -16.59
CA ALA A 33 -10.30 3.88 -17.30
C ALA A 33 -10.31 5.29 -16.67
N ARG A 34 -9.44 5.56 -15.69
CA ARG A 34 -9.40 6.83 -14.92
C ARG A 34 -10.74 7.21 -14.26
N CYS A 35 -11.58 6.23 -13.96
CA CYS A 35 -12.92 6.42 -13.40
C CYS A 35 -12.95 6.87 -11.93
N GLY A 36 -11.79 6.89 -11.26
CA GLY A 36 -11.70 7.28 -9.85
C GLY A 36 -12.20 6.23 -8.85
N TRP A 37 -12.63 5.04 -9.27
CA TRP A 37 -13.12 3.99 -8.39
C TRP A 37 -12.15 3.68 -7.23
N CYS A 38 -10.87 3.45 -7.52
CA CYS A 38 -9.85 3.18 -6.50
C CYS A 38 -9.54 4.37 -5.57
N CYS A 39 -9.91 5.58 -5.97
CA CYS A 39 -9.73 6.76 -5.13
C CYS A 39 -10.87 6.91 -4.13
N ARG A 40 -12.02 6.28 -4.37
CA ARG A 40 -13.18 6.38 -3.49
C ARG A 40 -13.23 5.25 -2.47
N TYR A 41 -13.90 5.52 -1.36
CA TYR A 41 -14.31 4.44 -0.46
C TYR A 41 -15.48 3.68 -1.10
N ASN A 42 -15.31 2.38 -1.36
CA ASN A 42 -16.37 1.54 -1.95
C ASN A 42 -16.76 0.36 -1.06
N PHE A 43 -15.80 -0.20 -0.32
CA PHE A 43 -16.02 -1.35 0.58
C PHE A 43 -14.89 -1.47 1.60
N ASP A 44 -15.08 -2.31 2.61
CA ASP A 44 -14.04 -2.65 3.58
C ASP A 44 -13.29 -3.91 3.16
N ILE A 45 -11.98 -3.90 3.38
CA ILE A 45 -11.08 -5.03 3.25
C ILE A 45 -10.77 -5.56 4.64
N ARG A 46 -11.13 -6.81 4.90
CA ARG A 46 -10.84 -7.49 6.17
C ARG A 46 -9.36 -7.87 6.23
N ILE A 47 -8.65 -7.42 7.28
CA ILE A 47 -7.25 -7.78 7.56
C ILE A 47 -7.20 -8.97 8.53
N THR A 48 -7.91 -8.89 9.65
CA THR A 48 -8.09 -9.96 10.62
C THR A 48 -9.56 -10.10 10.97
N LYS A 49 -9.91 -10.98 11.92
CA LYS A 49 -11.29 -11.08 12.41
C LYS A 49 -11.83 -9.73 12.93
N ASP A 50 -10.97 -8.96 13.58
CA ASP A 50 -11.35 -7.75 14.33
C ASP A 50 -10.86 -6.46 13.66
N ILE A 51 -10.09 -6.56 12.58
CA ILE A 51 -9.51 -5.42 11.87
C ILE A 51 -10.00 -5.42 10.42
N SER A 52 -10.64 -4.31 10.04
CA SER A 52 -11.00 -3.97 8.66
C SER A 52 -10.42 -2.61 8.28
N ARG A 53 -10.17 -2.41 6.99
CA ARG A 53 -9.74 -1.10 6.46
C ARG A 53 -10.52 -0.71 5.20
N PRO A 54 -10.73 0.58 4.96
CA PRO A 54 -11.33 1.05 3.70
C PRO A 54 -10.57 0.60 2.46
N SER A 55 -11.28 0.30 1.36
CA SER A 55 -10.69 -0.13 0.09
C SER A 55 -9.68 0.85 -0.51
N ASN A 56 -9.79 2.14 -0.16
CA ASN A 56 -8.90 3.21 -0.58
C ASN A 56 -7.87 3.63 0.49
N ALA A 57 -7.76 2.88 1.59
CA ALA A 57 -6.67 3.03 2.56
C ALA A 57 -5.40 2.38 1.98
N ILE A 58 -4.79 3.09 1.02
CA ILE A 58 -3.67 2.58 0.24
C ILE A 58 -2.35 2.77 0.99
N SER A 59 -1.69 1.67 1.36
CA SER A 59 -0.35 1.68 1.92
C SER A 59 0.67 2.19 0.89
N ILE A 60 1.54 3.11 1.31
CA ILE A 60 2.55 3.76 0.46
C ILE A 60 3.90 3.83 1.19
N PHE A 61 4.98 3.93 0.41
CA PHE A 61 6.32 4.09 0.97
C PHE A 61 6.72 5.57 1.08
N PRO A 62 7.65 5.92 1.97
CA PRO A 62 8.34 7.21 1.98
C PRO A 62 8.78 7.71 0.59
N GLU A 63 9.31 6.82 -0.26
CA GLU A 63 9.70 7.16 -1.63
C GLU A 63 8.49 7.59 -2.50
N ASP A 64 7.35 6.92 -2.36
CA ASP A 64 6.12 7.32 -3.05
C ASP A 64 5.69 8.72 -2.61
N ILE A 65 5.77 9.01 -1.31
CA ILE A 65 5.43 10.31 -0.76
C ILE A 65 6.35 11.39 -1.34
N ARG A 66 7.68 11.17 -1.32
CA ARG A 66 8.64 12.09 -1.95
C ARG A 66 8.39 12.29 -3.44
N ARG A 67 7.99 11.25 -4.15
CA ARG A 67 7.61 11.37 -5.57
C ARG A 67 6.42 12.30 -5.75
N ILE A 68 5.39 12.16 -4.91
CA ILE A 68 4.19 13.02 -4.95
C ILE A 68 4.57 14.46 -4.59
N ILE A 69 5.40 14.67 -3.55
CA ILE A 69 5.93 15.99 -3.18
C ILE A 69 6.61 16.64 -4.40
N LYS A 70 7.57 15.94 -5.03
CA LYS A 70 8.28 16.44 -6.21
C LYS A 70 7.35 16.77 -7.37
N GLY A 71 6.28 15.99 -7.55
CA GLY A 71 5.33 16.15 -8.65
C GLY A 71 4.28 17.22 -8.44
N THR A 72 3.99 17.59 -7.18
CA THR A 72 2.80 18.39 -6.84
C THR A 72 3.08 19.59 -5.95
N GLY A 73 4.24 19.67 -5.31
CA GLY A 73 4.57 20.71 -4.33
C GLY A 73 3.84 20.58 -3.00
N ASN A 74 3.04 19.52 -2.79
CA ASN A 74 2.36 19.28 -1.52
C ASN A 74 3.33 18.90 -0.41
N GLU A 75 2.96 19.20 0.82
CA GLU A 75 3.66 18.75 2.03
C GLU A 75 3.30 17.31 2.40
N TRP A 76 4.20 16.61 3.10
CA TRP A 76 4.03 15.21 3.52
C TRP A 76 2.69 14.95 4.24
N ASN A 77 2.33 15.80 5.20
CA ASN A 77 1.11 15.71 6.01
C ASN A 77 -0.19 15.99 5.22
N LYS A 78 -0.08 16.51 3.99
CA LYS A 78 -1.19 16.65 3.04
C LYS A 78 -1.32 15.42 2.14
N ILE A 79 -0.29 14.59 2.05
CA ILE A 79 -0.22 13.42 1.17
C ILE A 79 -0.54 12.13 1.93
N ALA A 80 0.06 11.97 3.11
CA ALA A 80 0.10 10.71 3.83
C ALA A 80 -0.21 10.88 5.31
N LEU A 81 -0.78 9.84 5.89
CA LEU A 81 -0.96 9.67 7.32
C LEU A 81 -0.39 8.31 7.75
N PRO A 82 0.00 8.15 9.01
CA PRO A 82 0.39 6.85 9.55
C PRO A 82 -0.74 5.81 9.37
N ASP A 83 -0.38 4.55 9.09
CA ASP A 83 -1.36 3.46 8.92
C ASP A 83 -1.99 3.03 10.25
N ILE A 84 -3.07 3.72 10.64
CA ILE A 84 -3.81 3.46 11.87
C ILE A 84 -4.60 2.14 11.87
N TYR A 85 -4.66 1.41 10.75
CA TYR A 85 -5.36 0.12 10.68
C TYR A 85 -4.46 -1.06 11.03
N SER A 86 -3.14 -0.88 10.95
CA SER A 86 -2.16 -1.95 11.12
C SER A 86 -1.09 -1.54 12.14
N CYS A 87 -1.50 -1.43 13.40
CA CYS A 87 -0.67 -1.05 14.53
C CYS A 87 -0.26 -2.25 15.39
N LEU A 88 0.82 -2.13 16.15
CA LEU A 88 1.20 -3.07 17.20
C LEU A 88 1.21 -2.35 18.55
N SER A 89 0.66 -2.98 19.58
CA SER A 89 0.82 -2.51 20.96
C SER A 89 1.83 -3.37 21.70
N ASP A 90 2.76 -2.77 22.43
CA ASP A 90 3.62 -3.51 23.38
C ASP A 90 3.24 -3.23 24.85
N GLY A 91 2.03 -2.68 25.08
CA GLY A 91 1.54 -2.24 26.38
C GLY A 91 1.91 -0.78 26.69
N ASP A 92 3.16 -0.40 26.46
CA ASP A 92 3.66 0.94 26.75
C ASP A 92 3.53 1.90 25.55
N ASN A 93 3.63 1.36 24.33
CA ASN A 93 3.66 2.12 23.09
C ASN A 93 2.70 1.55 22.05
N ILE A 94 2.30 2.43 21.13
CA ILE A 94 1.67 2.04 19.87
C ILE A 94 2.68 2.25 18.74
N TRP A 95 2.92 1.19 17.98
CA TRP A 95 3.79 1.15 16.82
C TRP A 95 2.94 1.13 15.56
N VAL A 96 3.02 2.18 14.76
CA VAL A 96 2.35 2.25 13.46
C VAL A 96 3.30 1.75 12.37
N ILE A 97 2.86 0.80 11.57
CA ILE A 97 3.70 0.19 10.54
C ILE A 97 3.43 0.86 9.18
N GLY A 98 4.25 1.85 8.85
CA GLY A 98 4.20 2.55 7.57
C GLY A 98 3.13 3.62 7.44
N TRP A 99 2.78 3.92 6.19
CA TRP A 99 1.98 5.08 5.80
C TRP A 99 0.85 4.67 4.86
N ILE A 100 -0.27 5.39 4.95
CA ILE A 100 -1.37 5.33 3.98
C ILE A 100 -1.57 6.68 3.30
N LEU A 101 -2.12 6.66 2.08
CA LEU A 101 -2.61 7.88 1.45
C LEU A 101 -3.66 8.56 2.34
N LYS A 102 -3.51 9.87 2.50
CA LYS A 102 -4.48 10.69 3.22
C LYS A 102 -5.83 10.68 2.51
N ARG A 103 -6.88 10.75 3.31
CA ARG A 103 -8.27 10.87 2.85
C ARG A 103 -8.84 12.24 3.21
N ASN A 104 -9.83 12.67 2.45
CA ASN A 104 -10.62 13.87 2.72
C ASN A 104 -11.79 13.56 3.68
N ASP A 105 -12.57 14.58 4.01
CA ASP A 105 -13.68 14.46 4.96
C ASP A 105 -14.83 13.55 4.45
N ALA A 106 -14.91 13.32 3.14
CA ALA A 106 -15.85 12.38 2.54
C ALA A 106 -15.35 10.91 2.60
N GLY A 107 -14.15 10.67 3.14
CA GLY A 107 -13.53 9.35 3.20
C GLY A 107 -12.82 8.93 1.90
N ASP A 108 -12.83 9.76 0.87
CA ASP A 108 -12.13 9.52 -0.40
C ASP A 108 -10.66 9.89 -0.29
N CYS A 109 -9.83 9.35 -1.18
CA CYS A 109 -8.43 9.76 -1.33
C CYS A 109 -8.34 11.28 -1.52
N VAL A 110 -7.39 11.93 -0.83
CA VAL A 110 -7.20 13.39 -0.87
C VAL A 110 -6.96 13.94 -2.30
N PHE A 111 -6.53 13.07 -3.23
CA PHE A 111 -6.30 13.41 -4.63
C PHE A 111 -7.49 13.11 -5.54
N TYR A 112 -8.62 12.65 -5.01
CA TYR A 112 -9.85 12.49 -5.79
C TYR A 112 -10.43 13.87 -6.11
N ARG A 113 -10.50 14.23 -7.40
CA ARG A 113 -11.04 15.51 -7.85
C ARG A 113 -11.67 15.36 -9.22
N GLY A 114 -12.88 15.92 -9.39
CA GLY A 114 -13.56 15.93 -10.69
C GLY A 114 -13.77 14.54 -11.29
N GLY A 115 -14.08 13.54 -10.46
CA GLY A 115 -14.32 12.18 -10.92
C GLY A 115 -13.08 11.31 -11.15
N SER A 116 -11.86 11.83 -10.95
CA SER A 116 -10.63 11.06 -11.22
C SER A 116 -9.48 11.41 -10.27
N CYS A 117 -8.32 10.76 -10.46
CA CYS A 117 -7.11 11.03 -9.67
C CYS A 117 -6.38 12.26 -10.21
N ALA A 118 -6.34 13.34 -9.43
CA ALA A 118 -5.68 14.61 -9.80
C ALA A 118 -4.15 14.47 -9.99
N ILE A 119 -3.54 13.46 -9.38
CA ILE A 119 -2.09 13.20 -9.45
C ILE A 119 -1.75 12.01 -10.34
N TYR A 120 -2.56 11.71 -11.37
CA TYR A 120 -2.45 10.47 -12.17
C TYR A 120 -1.02 10.12 -12.63
N LYS A 121 -0.22 11.12 -13.02
CA LYS A 121 1.19 10.98 -13.44
C LYS A 121 2.17 10.67 -12.29
N TYR A 122 1.83 11.10 -11.09
CA TYR A 122 2.65 11.00 -9.89
C TYR A 122 2.15 9.96 -8.89
N ARG A 123 1.12 9.19 -9.25
CA ARG A 123 0.55 8.11 -8.43
C ARG A 123 1.63 7.24 -7.78
N PRO A 124 1.43 6.78 -6.53
CA PRO A 124 2.33 5.82 -5.90
C PRO A 124 2.37 4.52 -6.69
N MET A 125 3.41 3.70 -6.49
CA MET A 125 3.62 2.45 -7.25
C MET A 125 2.35 1.57 -7.27
N ILE A 126 1.76 1.30 -6.11
CA ILE A 126 0.57 0.44 -6.00
C ILE A 126 -0.66 1.01 -6.75
N CYS A 127 -0.87 2.33 -6.72
CA CYS A 127 -1.99 2.94 -7.47
C CYS A 127 -1.80 2.89 -8.99
N ARG A 128 -0.57 2.69 -9.48
CA ARG A 128 -0.32 2.44 -10.91
C ARG A 128 -0.56 0.97 -11.28
N CYS A 129 -0.39 0.07 -10.32
CA CYS A 129 -0.68 -1.34 -10.49
C CYS A 129 -2.18 -1.65 -10.36
N TYR A 130 -2.98 -0.80 -9.70
CA TYR A 130 -4.41 -1.05 -9.52
C TYR A 130 -5.14 -1.36 -10.86
N PRO A 131 -5.98 -2.41 -10.91
CA PRO A 131 -6.48 -3.22 -9.79
C PRO A 131 -5.60 -4.40 -9.36
N PHE A 132 -4.41 -4.53 -9.93
CA PHE A 132 -3.55 -5.67 -9.72
C PHE A 132 -2.72 -5.55 -8.45
N PHE A 133 -2.54 -6.67 -7.76
CA PHE A 133 -1.62 -6.79 -6.62
C PHE A 133 -1.03 -8.20 -6.57
N MET A 134 0.02 -8.36 -5.77
CA MET A 134 0.61 -9.67 -5.52
C MET A 134 0.53 -10.05 -4.05
N ASP A 135 0.30 -11.33 -3.82
CA ASP A 135 0.37 -11.97 -2.51
C ASP A 135 1.25 -13.23 -2.56
N GLU A 136 1.12 -14.09 -1.53
CA GLU A 136 1.84 -15.35 -1.45
C GLU A 136 1.44 -16.35 -2.55
N LYS A 137 0.20 -16.28 -3.03
CA LYS A 137 -0.37 -17.18 -4.06
C LYS A 137 -0.07 -16.70 -5.47
N GLY A 138 0.23 -15.41 -5.66
CA GLY A 138 0.63 -14.86 -6.95
C GLY A 138 -0.05 -13.55 -7.27
N LEU A 139 -0.36 -13.34 -8.54
CA LEU A 139 -1.10 -12.18 -9.03
C LEU A 139 -2.59 -12.34 -8.70
N ASP A 140 -3.19 -11.28 -8.17
CA ASP A 140 -4.64 -11.21 -7.95
C ASP A 140 -5.18 -9.85 -8.42
N ILE A 141 -6.49 -9.77 -8.64
CA ILE A 141 -7.19 -8.66 -9.28
C ILE A 141 -8.29 -8.16 -8.34
N MET A 142 -8.14 -6.93 -7.85
CA MET A 142 -9.20 -6.26 -7.11
C MET A 142 -10.37 -5.88 -8.00
N HIS A 143 -11.57 -5.85 -7.43
CA HIS A 143 -12.74 -5.36 -8.15
C HIS A 143 -12.64 -3.87 -8.50
N CYS A 144 -12.90 -3.53 -9.77
CA CYS A 144 -12.98 -2.16 -10.29
C CYS A 144 -14.15 -2.04 -11.30
N GLU A 145 -15.15 -1.20 -11.01
CA GLU A 145 -16.30 -1.03 -11.92
C GLU A 145 -15.96 -0.34 -13.26
N GLY A 146 -14.86 0.41 -13.29
CA GLY A 146 -14.44 1.14 -14.50
C GLY A 146 -13.51 0.36 -15.41
N GLY A 147 -12.94 -0.76 -14.96
CA GLY A 147 -12.02 -1.56 -15.76
C GLY A 147 -12.77 -2.45 -16.74
N LYS A 148 -12.89 -2.02 -18.00
CA LYS A 148 -13.67 -2.76 -19.02
C LYS A 148 -12.89 -3.12 -20.29
N ASP A 149 -11.72 -2.51 -20.48
CA ASP A 149 -10.92 -2.69 -21.69
C ASP A 149 -9.69 -3.56 -21.42
N LYS A 150 -9.33 -4.38 -22.41
CA LYS A 150 -8.09 -5.16 -22.39
C LYS A 150 -6.88 -4.23 -22.30
N ILE A 151 -5.91 -4.62 -21.50
CA ILE A 151 -4.60 -4.00 -21.45
C ILE A 151 -3.84 -4.31 -22.75
N ALA A 152 -3.11 -3.32 -23.29
CA ALA A 152 -2.20 -3.56 -24.41
C ALA A 152 -0.97 -4.33 -23.92
N GLU A 153 -0.36 -5.14 -24.79
CA GLU A 153 0.79 -6.01 -24.46
C GLU A 153 1.96 -5.25 -23.80
N GLU A 154 2.41 -4.16 -24.40
CA GLU A 154 3.49 -3.33 -23.84
C GLU A 154 3.14 -2.78 -22.44
N ILE A 155 1.87 -2.42 -22.22
CA ILE A 155 1.41 -1.92 -20.92
C ILE A 155 1.36 -3.06 -19.89
N ALA A 156 1.02 -4.28 -20.32
CA ALA A 156 1.01 -5.46 -19.47
C ALA A 156 2.41 -5.82 -18.98
N ASP A 157 3.42 -5.76 -19.85
CA ASP A 157 4.82 -5.99 -19.46
C ASP A 157 5.30 -4.95 -18.44
N GLN A 158 5.04 -3.66 -18.70
CA GLN A 158 5.39 -2.58 -17.79
C GLN A 158 4.68 -2.73 -16.43
N ALA A 159 3.41 -3.14 -16.45
CA ALA A 159 2.63 -3.38 -15.24
C ALA A 159 3.16 -4.59 -14.46
N GLY A 160 3.49 -5.70 -15.13
CA GLY A 160 4.09 -6.89 -14.52
C GLY A 160 5.44 -6.59 -13.87
N LEU A 161 6.29 -5.81 -14.55
CA LEU A 161 7.55 -5.33 -14.00
C LEU A 161 7.35 -4.42 -12.78
N LEU A 162 6.37 -3.50 -12.84
CA LEU A 162 6.08 -2.60 -11.74
C LEU A 162 5.50 -3.34 -10.52
N LEU A 163 4.63 -4.31 -10.73
CA LEU A 163 4.11 -5.21 -9.71
C LEU A 163 5.25 -5.98 -9.03
N LYS A 164 6.15 -6.59 -9.80
CA LYS A 164 7.33 -7.30 -9.26
C LYS A 164 8.19 -6.39 -8.40
N ARG A 165 8.46 -5.16 -8.89
CA ARG A 165 9.21 -4.15 -8.13
C ARG A 165 8.50 -3.74 -6.85
N TYR A 166 7.18 -3.53 -6.91
CA TYR A 166 6.38 -3.19 -5.74
C TYR A 166 6.44 -4.31 -4.69
N GLU A 167 6.27 -5.56 -5.10
CA GLU A 167 6.27 -6.70 -4.19
C GLU A 167 7.62 -6.87 -3.49
N ILE A 168 8.72 -6.81 -4.25
CA ILE A 168 10.07 -6.84 -3.69
C ILE A 168 10.26 -5.70 -2.67
N LYS A 169 9.84 -4.48 -3.02
CA LYS A 169 9.96 -3.31 -2.13
C LYS A 169 9.14 -3.47 -0.85
N LYS A 170 7.91 -3.99 -0.96
CA LYS A 170 7.03 -4.31 0.18
C LYS A 170 7.70 -5.30 1.13
N LEU A 171 8.25 -6.39 0.59
CA LEU A 171 8.93 -7.41 1.36
C LEU A 171 10.23 -6.89 2.02
N GLN A 172 11.01 -6.07 1.31
CA GLN A 172 12.18 -5.40 1.87
C GLN A 172 11.80 -4.45 3.01
N SER A 173 10.70 -3.70 2.86
CA SER A 173 10.14 -2.86 3.92
C SER A 173 9.80 -3.68 5.15
N TYR A 174 9.15 -4.83 4.96
CA TYR A 174 8.82 -5.73 6.07
C TYR A 174 10.07 -6.26 6.78
N ILE A 175 11.13 -6.66 6.05
CA ILE A 175 12.41 -7.05 6.69
C ILE A 175 12.97 -5.90 7.53
N SER A 176 12.97 -4.67 7.00
CA SER A 176 13.48 -3.49 7.72
C SER A 176 12.71 -3.25 9.01
N ILE A 177 11.37 -3.25 8.93
CA ILE A 177 10.49 -3.07 10.10
C ILE A 177 10.67 -4.20 11.11
N LEU A 178 10.66 -5.46 10.67
CA LEU A 178 10.88 -6.62 11.54
C LEU A 178 12.23 -6.55 12.27
N SER A 179 13.27 -6.09 11.58
CA SER A 179 14.61 -5.93 12.16
C SER A 179 14.69 -4.79 13.17
N GLN A 180 13.89 -3.73 12.98
CA GLN A 180 13.79 -2.59 13.90
C GLN A 180 12.98 -2.93 15.15
N LEU A 181 11.89 -3.69 14.99
CA LEU A 181 10.98 -4.05 16.09
C LEU A 181 11.49 -5.24 16.90
N LYS A 182 12.21 -6.20 16.28
CA LYS A 182 12.75 -7.40 16.94
C LYS A 182 11.68 -8.09 17.80
N ASP A 183 11.93 -8.24 19.09
CA ASP A 183 11.08 -8.93 20.06
C ASP A 183 9.77 -8.18 20.36
N LYS A 184 9.62 -6.92 19.91
CA LYS A 184 8.38 -6.14 20.06
C LYS A 184 7.30 -6.57 19.07
N LEU A 185 7.66 -7.34 18.06
CA LEU A 185 6.72 -7.77 17.03
C LEU A 185 6.08 -9.09 17.44
N ASP A 186 4.90 -8.99 18.04
CA ASP A 186 3.99 -10.12 18.20
C ASP A 186 2.71 -9.86 17.40
N ILE A 187 2.36 -10.79 16.50
CA ILE A 187 1.13 -10.71 15.70
C ILE A 187 -0.10 -10.75 16.61
N ALA A 188 -0.01 -11.38 17.79
CA ALA A 188 -1.07 -11.34 18.79
C ALA A 188 -1.40 -9.92 19.27
N ASN A 189 -0.48 -8.98 19.08
CA ASN A 189 -0.64 -7.58 19.46
C ASN A 189 -1.06 -6.67 18.29
N LEU A 190 -1.40 -7.25 17.14
CA LEU A 190 -1.93 -6.50 16.00
C LEU A 190 -3.28 -5.89 16.36
N CYS A 191 -3.38 -4.58 16.23
CA CYS A 191 -4.57 -3.80 16.55
C CYS A 191 -4.80 -2.70 15.50
N SER A 192 -6.05 -2.23 15.40
CA SER A 192 -6.31 -0.89 14.90
C SER A 192 -6.03 0.11 16.02
N LEU A 193 -5.62 1.32 15.65
CA LEU A 193 -5.46 2.40 16.61
C LEU A 193 -6.81 2.67 17.31
N PRO A 194 -6.86 2.71 18.65
CA PRO A 194 -8.09 3.02 19.36
C PRO A 194 -8.62 4.41 18.99
N GLU A 195 -9.94 4.54 18.83
CA GLU A 195 -10.58 5.80 18.41
C GLU A 195 -10.35 6.96 19.40
N ASP A 196 -10.20 6.64 20.69
CA ASP A 196 -9.96 7.56 21.79
C ASP A 196 -8.47 7.77 22.11
N TYR A 197 -7.56 7.22 21.30
CA TYR A 197 -6.13 7.32 21.55
C TYR A 197 -5.60 8.76 21.34
N SER A 198 -5.22 9.41 22.44
CA SER A 198 -4.65 10.77 22.44
C SER A 198 -3.13 10.82 22.68
N GLY A 199 -2.47 9.66 22.74
CA GLY A 199 -1.04 9.52 23.04
C GLY A 199 -0.12 9.76 21.83
N ASN A 200 1.18 9.58 22.06
CA ASN A 200 2.17 9.55 20.99
C ASN A 200 2.37 8.13 20.49
N PHE A 201 2.48 7.95 19.19
CA PHE A 201 2.81 6.66 18.58
C PHE A 201 4.14 6.74 17.83
N LEU A 202 4.76 5.59 17.66
CA LEU A 202 6.02 5.44 16.95
C LEU A 202 5.71 4.92 15.55
N VAL A 203 6.00 5.73 14.52
CA VAL A 203 5.91 5.28 13.13
C VAL A 203 7.19 4.54 12.81
N CYS A 204 7.07 3.26 12.51
CA CYS A 204 8.13 2.42 11.99
C CYS A 204 7.88 2.18 10.50
N ASP A 205 8.77 2.67 9.65
CA ASP A 205 8.75 2.40 8.22
C ASP A 205 10.09 1.81 7.76
N ASN A 206 10.30 1.73 6.45
CA ASN A 206 11.54 1.17 5.90
C ASN A 206 12.77 2.08 6.05
N GLU A 207 12.61 3.31 6.54
CA GLU A 207 13.67 4.31 6.68
C GLU A 207 14.03 4.60 8.14
N GLY A 208 13.13 4.29 9.08
CA GLY A 208 13.45 4.34 10.51
C GLY A 208 12.22 4.40 11.41
N ILE A 209 12.48 4.64 12.69
CA ILE A 209 11.46 4.94 13.69
C ILE A 209 11.38 6.45 13.91
N SER A 210 10.17 7.01 13.92
CA SER A 210 9.94 8.41 14.26
C SER A 210 8.74 8.57 15.21
N LEU A 211 8.89 9.46 16.20
CA LEU A 211 7.79 9.82 17.09
C LEU A 211 6.80 10.74 16.36
N ARG A 212 5.51 10.44 16.49
CA ARG A 212 4.41 11.23 15.95
C ARG A 212 3.26 11.32 16.95
N ARG A 213 2.49 12.40 16.83
CA ARG A 213 1.25 12.62 17.55
C ARG A 213 0.10 12.57 16.55
N LEU A 214 -1.08 12.09 16.95
CA LEU A 214 -2.28 12.29 16.14
C LEU A 214 -2.52 13.79 16.03
N LEU A 215 -2.62 14.28 14.80
CA LEU A 215 -3.08 15.63 14.46
C LEU A 215 -4.46 15.52 13.82
#